data_AF-A0A749F506-F1
#
_entry.id   AF-A0A749F506-F1
#
_cell.length_a   1.000
_cell.length_b   1.000
_cell.length_c   1.000
_cell.angle_alpha   90.00
_cell.angle_beta   90.00
_cell.angle_gamma   90.00
#
_symmetry.space_group_name_H-M   'P 1'
#
loop_
_entity.id
_entity.type
_entity.pdbx_description
1 polymer ?
#
loop_
_entity_poly.entity_id
_entity_poly.type
_entity_poly.pdbx_seq_one_letter_code
_entity_poly.pdbx_strand_id
1 'polypeptide(L)'
;NAALQARVLEGGAPVTCRPADLLKPELAELEADVKRQAQEKGITLAENAIDDVLTVALFPQPGLKFLENRHNPAAFEPLPQAEAAQPAAAPAKAAASGVYTVEVEGKAFVVKVSDGGDISQLTAAEPAASSAPVQAAAPAGAGTPVTAPLAG
;
A
#
# COMPACT_ATOMS: atom_id res chain seq x y z
N ASN A 1 9.92 12.56 29.85
CA ASN A 1 10.95 13.45 29.25
C ASN A 1 10.38 14.86 29.21
N ALA A 2 10.67 15.68 30.22
CA ALA A 2 10.02 16.99 30.41
C ALA A 2 10.48 18.04 29.37
N ALA A 3 11.75 18.02 28.99
CA ALA A 3 12.29 18.94 27.97
C ALA A 3 11.68 18.69 26.58
N LEU A 4 11.46 17.43 26.21
CA LEU A 4 10.80 17.09 24.94
C LEU A 4 9.31 17.51 24.95
N GLN A 5 8.62 17.29 26.07
CA GLN A 5 7.23 17.69 26.22
C GLN A 5 7.06 19.21 26.11
N ALA A 6 7.92 20.00 26.75
CA ALA A 6 7.89 21.46 26.62
C ALA A 6 8.11 21.94 25.18
N ARG A 7 9.00 21.26 24.41
CA ARG A 7 9.23 21.57 22.99
C ARG A 7 8.04 21.18 22.10
N VAL A 8 7.37 20.06 22.38
CA VAL A 8 6.27 19.56 21.54
C VAL A 8 4.94 20.25 21.84
N LEU A 9 4.71 20.63 23.10
CA LEU A 9 3.46 21.24 23.52
C LEU A 9 3.39 22.75 23.22
N GLU A 10 4.50 23.40 22.85
CA GLU A 10 4.56 24.83 22.48
C GLU A 10 3.83 25.77 23.47
N GLY A 11 3.93 25.47 24.76
CA GLY A 11 3.25 26.23 25.83
C GLY A 11 1.87 25.71 26.24
N GLY A 12 1.36 24.67 25.58
CA GLY A 12 0.15 23.95 25.97
C GLY A 12 0.33 23.14 27.26
N ALA A 13 -0.70 23.13 28.11
CA ALA A 13 -0.70 22.32 29.32
C ALA A 13 -0.93 20.83 28.98
N PRO A 14 -0.16 19.91 29.57
CA PRO A 14 -0.40 18.48 29.38
C PRO A 14 -1.71 18.07 30.05
N VAL A 15 -2.52 17.25 29.36
CA VAL A 15 -3.68 16.61 29.97
C VAL A 15 -3.18 15.48 30.88
N THR A 16 -3.51 15.56 32.17
CA THR A 16 -3.05 14.60 33.20
C THR A 16 -4.16 13.66 33.67
N CYS A 17 -5.42 13.92 33.30
CA CYS A 17 -6.56 13.04 33.56
C CYS A 17 -6.79 12.08 32.39
N ARG A 18 -7.82 11.21 32.50
CA ARG A 18 -8.25 10.39 31.36
C ARG A 18 -8.88 11.34 30.32
N PRO A 19 -8.41 11.38 29.05
CA PRO A 19 -8.89 12.35 28.07
C PRO A 19 -10.42 12.36 27.87
N ALA A 20 -11.06 11.20 28.01
CA ALA A 20 -12.52 11.07 27.92
C ALA A 20 -13.29 11.83 29.02
N ASP A 21 -12.65 12.17 30.14
CA ASP A 21 -13.27 12.96 31.21
C ASP A 21 -13.51 14.42 30.78
N LEU A 22 -12.83 14.88 29.72
CA LEU A 22 -12.99 16.21 29.13
C LEU A 22 -14.03 16.23 28.00
N LEU A 23 -14.51 15.07 27.57
CA LEU A 23 -15.48 14.94 26.49
C LEU A 23 -16.90 15.05 27.05
N LYS A 24 -17.75 15.77 26.33
CA LYS A 24 -19.18 15.85 26.65
C LYS A 24 -19.90 14.66 26.00
N PRO A 25 -21.05 14.22 26.55
CA PRO A 25 -21.90 13.26 25.87
C PRO A 25 -22.37 13.81 24.51
N GLU A 26 -22.10 13.07 23.44
CA GLU A 26 -22.31 13.53 22.04
C GLU A 26 -23.29 12.65 21.25
N LEU A 27 -23.79 11.55 21.84
CA LEU A 27 -24.57 10.53 21.13
C LEU A 27 -25.84 11.11 20.47
N ALA A 28 -26.59 11.96 21.17
CA ALA A 28 -27.81 12.56 20.63
C ALA A 28 -27.54 13.51 19.44
N GLU A 29 -26.42 14.23 19.47
CA GLU A 29 -25.99 15.11 18.38
C GLU A 29 -25.56 14.29 17.17
N LEU A 30 -24.77 13.23 17.39
CA LEU A 30 -24.34 12.30 16.35
C LEU A 30 -25.51 11.58 15.69
N GLU A 31 -26.50 11.15 16.45
CA GLU A 31 -27.71 10.54 15.90
C GLU A 31 -28.46 11.48 14.96
N ALA A 32 -28.63 12.75 15.36
CA ALA A 32 -29.33 13.75 14.56
C ALA A 32 -28.55 14.05 13.27
N ASP A 33 -27.23 14.17 13.36
CA ASP A 33 -26.39 14.47 12.20
C ASP A 33 -26.34 13.30 11.22
N VAL A 34 -26.17 12.06 11.69
CA VAL A 34 -26.19 10.86 10.83
C VAL A 34 -27.54 10.68 10.16
N LYS A 35 -28.66 10.88 10.88
CA LYS A 35 -30.01 10.83 10.29
C LYS A 35 -30.20 11.90 9.20
N ARG A 36 -29.74 13.13 9.44
CA ARG A 36 -29.76 14.21 8.45
C ARG A 36 -28.94 13.87 7.21
N GLN A 37 -27.70 13.43 7.39
CA GLN A 37 -26.81 13.07 6.29
C GLN A 37 -27.35 11.87 5.49
N ALA A 38 -27.96 10.90 6.15
CA ALA A 38 -28.58 9.76 5.49
C ALA A 38 -29.78 10.19 4.63
N GLN A 39 -30.61 11.12 5.11
CA GLN A 39 -31.72 11.68 4.34
C GLN A 39 -31.22 12.50 3.14
N GLU A 40 -30.20 13.35 3.33
CA GLU A 40 -29.63 14.18 2.26
C GLU A 40 -29.00 13.35 1.13
N LYS A 41 -28.37 12.23 1.50
CA LYS A 41 -27.65 11.36 0.55
C LYS A 41 -28.46 10.15 0.08
N GLY A 42 -29.69 9.97 0.58
CA GLY A 42 -30.54 8.82 0.24
C GLY A 42 -29.99 7.47 0.75
N ILE A 43 -29.24 7.48 1.85
CA ILE A 43 -28.64 6.29 2.44
C ILE A 43 -29.72 5.52 3.21
N THR A 44 -29.80 4.22 2.97
CA THR A 44 -30.66 3.32 3.76
C THR A 44 -29.93 2.94 5.05
N LEU A 45 -30.41 3.45 6.18
CA LEU A 45 -29.91 3.08 7.50
C LEU A 45 -30.34 1.64 7.85
N ALA A 46 -29.57 0.98 8.71
CA ALA A 46 -29.89 -0.30 9.29
C ALA A 46 -31.15 -0.25 10.16
N GLU A 47 -31.76 -1.41 10.44
CA GLU A 47 -32.90 -1.54 11.34
C GLU A 47 -32.59 -0.93 12.72
N ASN A 48 -31.39 -1.17 13.23
CA ASN A 48 -30.82 -0.46 14.38
C ASN A 48 -29.96 0.70 13.91
N ALA A 49 -30.56 1.88 13.71
CA ALA A 49 -29.84 3.08 13.29
C ALA A 49 -28.66 3.47 14.21
N ILE A 50 -28.67 3.01 15.47
CA ILE A 50 -27.56 3.23 16.43
C ILE A 50 -26.26 2.58 15.93
N ASP A 51 -26.31 1.42 15.27
CA ASP A 51 -25.08 0.74 14.80
C ASP A 51 -24.38 1.56 13.70
N ASP A 52 -25.16 2.19 12.83
CA ASP A 52 -24.65 3.08 11.79
C ASP A 52 -24.13 4.40 12.40
N VAL A 53 -24.80 4.92 13.43
CA VAL A 53 -24.34 6.09 14.17
C VAL A 53 -23.00 5.80 14.84
N LEU A 54 -22.82 4.64 15.46
CA LEU A 54 -21.56 4.22 16.06
C LEU A 54 -20.45 4.04 15.00
N THR A 55 -20.79 3.50 13.83
CA THR A 55 -19.85 3.35 12.71
C THR A 55 -19.32 4.70 12.23
N VAL A 56 -20.22 5.69 12.07
CA VAL A 56 -19.84 7.05 11.67
C VAL A 56 -19.14 7.79 12.81
N ALA A 57 -19.53 7.58 14.07
CA ALA A 57 -18.87 8.20 15.22
C ALA A 57 -17.41 7.76 15.35
N LEU A 58 -17.13 6.47 15.18
CA LEU A 58 -15.78 5.92 15.23
C LEU A 58 -14.94 6.34 14.01
N PHE A 59 -15.56 6.40 12.84
CA PHE A 59 -14.90 6.71 11.58
C PHE A 59 -15.76 7.63 10.70
N PRO A 60 -15.74 8.97 10.91
CA PRO A 60 -16.68 9.86 10.22
C PRO A 60 -16.60 9.79 8.70
N GLN A 61 -15.39 9.87 8.13
CA GLN A 61 -15.20 9.85 6.67
C GLN A 61 -15.37 8.46 6.05
N PRO A 62 -14.71 7.39 6.57
CA PRO A 62 -14.88 6.04 6.03
C PRO A 62 -16.25 5.44 6.32
N GLY A 63 -16.82 5.71 7.50
CA GLY A 63 -18.12 5.21 7.94
C GLY A 63 -19.25 5.73 7.06
N LEU A 64 -19.26 7.03 6.72
CA LEU A 64 -20.24 7.56 5.78
C LEU A 64 -20.11 6.94 4.39
N LYS A 65 -18.89 6.83 3.86
CA LYS A 65 -18.65 6.16 2.57
C LYS A 65 -19.06 4.69 2.58
N PHE A 66 -18.88 4.02 3.71
CA PHE A 66 -19.34 2.65 3.91
C PHE A 66 -20.86 2.56 3.85
N LEU A 67 -21.58 3.46 4.53
CA LEU A 67 -23.04 3.49 4.51
C LEU A 67 -23.58 3.80 3.11
N GLU A 68 -22.97 4.74 2.39
CA GLU A 68 -23.30 5.06 0.98
C GLU A 68 -23.16 3.83 0.07
N ASN A 69 -22.15 2.99 0.34
CA ASN A 69 -21.84 1.82 -0.49
C ASN A 69 -22.32 0.50 0.12
N ARG A 70 -23.11 0.51 1.19
CA ARG A 70 -23.47 -0.70 1.95
C ARG A 70 -24.05 -1.83 1.10
N HIS A 71 -24.81 -1.47 0.06
CA HIS A 71 -25.43 -2.40 -0.87
C HIS A 71 -24.75 -2.43 -2.25
N ASN A 72 -23.56 -1.85 -2.36
CA ASN A 72 -22.77 -1.78 -3.57
C ASN A 72 -21.56 -2.75 -3.49
N PRO A 73 -21.70 -3.99 -3.97
CA PRO A 73 -20.60 -4.96 -3.93
C PRO A 73 -19.40 -4.57 -4.80
N ALA A 74 -19.56 -3.62 -5.75
CA ALA A 74 -18.44 -3.15 -6.59
C ALA A 74 -17.55 -2.10 -5.89
N ALA A 75 -18.04 -1.51 -4.79
CA ALA A 75 -17.25 -0.58 -3.97
C ALA A 75 -16.40 -1.29 -2.91
N PHE A 76 -16.62 -2.58 -2.71
CA PHE A 76 -15.84 -3.42 -1.81
C PHE A 76 -14.97 -4.39 -2.60
N GLU A 77 -13.86 -4.79 -1.99
CA GLU A 77 -13.09 -5.89 -2.54
C GLU A 77 -13.96 -7.15 -2.54
N PRO A 78 -13.85 -8.01 -3.58
CA PRO A 78 -14.45 -9.33 -3.54
C PRO A 78 -13.99 -10.02 -2.26
N LEU A 79 -14.91 -10.69 -1.58
CA LEU A 79 -14.53 -11.53 -0.46
C LEU A 79 -13.36 -12.40 -0.91
N PRO A 80 -12.25 -12.45 -0.15
CA PRO A 80 -11.18 -13.38 -0.45
C PRO A 80 -11.84 -14.74 -0.48
N GLN A 81 -12.00 -15.27 -1.69
CA GLN A 81 -12.32 -16.66 -1.84
C GLN A 81 -11.07 -17.32 -1.26
N ALA A 82 -11.20 -17.86 -0.05
CA ALA A 82 -10.43 -19.04 0.26
C ALA A 82 -10.73 -19.92 -0.95
N GLU A 83 -9.75 -20.04 -1.85
CA GLU A 83 -9.70 -21.13 -2.81
C GLU A 83 -10.13 -22.31 -1.94
N ALA A 84 -11.33 -22.83 -2.18
CA ALA A 84 -11.73 -24.02 -1.46
C ALA A 84 -10.52 -24.92 -1.66
N ALA A 85 -9.99 -25.49 -0.58
CA ALA A 85 -9.08 -26.60 -0.70
C ALA A 85 -9.90 -27.77 -1.27
N GLN A 86 -10.45 -27.61 -2.49
CA GLN A 86 -10.57 -28.67 -3.44
C GLN A 86 -9.17 -29.27 -3.44
N PRO A 87 -9.04 -30.58 -3.15
CA PRO A 87 -7.80 -31.26 -3.41
C PRO A 87 -7.42 -30.86 -4.83
N ALA A 88 -6.30 -30.18 -5.00
CA ALA A 88 -5.77 -29.90 -6.33
C ALA A 88 -5.83 -31.24 -7.06
N ALA A 89 -6.61 -31.32 -8.13
CA ALA A 89 -6.43 -32.42 -9.07
C ALA A 89 -4.93 -32.45 -9.35
N ALA A 90 -4.31 -33.61 -9.13
CA ALA A 90 -2.86 -33.80 -9.15
C ALA A 90 -2.22 -32.88 -10.20
N PRO A 91 -1.17 -32.12 -9.85
CA PRO A 91 -0.68 -31.03 -10.67
C PRO A 91 -0.34 -31.54 -12.07
N ALA A 92 -1.24 -31.31 -13.02
CA ALA A 92 -1.02 -31.57 -14.43
C ALA A 92 -0.43 -30.31 -15.09
N LYS A 93 0.61 -29.76 -14.46
CA LYS A 93 1.73 -29.03 -15.06
C LYS A 93 2.62 -28.54 -13.93
N ALA A 94 3.91 -28.87 -14.03
CA ALA A 94 4.93 -28.28 -13.18
C ALA A 94 4.77 -26.74 -13.19
N ALA A 95 4.70 -26.16 -11.99
CA ALA A 95 4.91 -24.73 -11.79
C ALA A 95 6.20 -24.34 -12.52
N ALA A 96 6.12 -23.39 -13.44
CA ALA A 96 7.24 -22.97 -14.26
C ALA A 96 8.20 -22.07 -13.47
N SER A 97 8.72 -22.60 -12.35
CA SER A 97 10.00 -22.16 -11.83
C SER A 97 11.01 -22.33 -12.96
N GLY A 98 11.57 -21.21 -13.38
CA GLY A 98 12.30 -21.12 -14.62
C GLY A 98 13.30 -20.00 -14.53
N VAL A 99 14.44 -20.21 -15.15
CA VAL A 99 15.43 -19.17 -15.35
C VAL A 99 15.06 -18.49 -16.67
N TYR A 100 14.56 -17.27 -16.60
CA TYR A 100 14.16 -16.48 -17.76
C TYR A 100 15.23 -15.43 -18.05
N THR A 101 15.67 -15.34 -19.31
CA THR A 101 16.57 -14.26 -19.72
C THR A 101 15.72 -13.14 -20.32
N VAL A 102 15.72 -11.98 -19.67
CA VAL A 102 14.97 -10.79 -20.10
C VAL A 102 15.96 -9.76 -20.60
N GLU A 103 15.82 -9.34 -21.85
CA GLU A 103 16.63 -8.26 -22.42
C GLU A 103 15.98 -6.91 -22.13
N VAL A 104 16.69 -6.04 -21.42
CA VAL A 104 16.29 -4.65 -21.16
C VAL A 104 17.43 -3.75 -21.61
N GLU A 105 17.14 -2.79 -22.48
CA GLU A 105 18.11 -1.83 -23.02
C GLU A 105 19.37 -2.47 -23.66
N GLY A 106 19.18 -3.59 -24.35
CA GLY A 106 20.29 -4.32 -25.01
C GLY A 106 21.19 -5.10 -24.05
N LYS A 107 20.81 -5.23 -22.78
CA LYS A 107 21.48 -6.07 -21.78
C LYS A 107 20.55 -7.19 -21.33
N ALA A 108 21.06 -8.42 -21.39
CA ALA A 108 20.33 -9.61 -20.96
C ALA A 108 20.48 -9.84 -19.44
N PHE A 109 19.36 -9.98 -18.75
CA PHE A 109 19.30 -10.27 -17.31
C PHE A 109 18.69 -11.64 -17.07
N VAL A 110 19.40 -12.45 -16.29
CA VAL A 110 18.95 -13.80 -15.93
C VAL A 110 18.14 -13.72 -14.64
N VAL A 111 16.83 -13.95 -14.74
CA VAL A 111 15.88 -13.89 -13.62
C VAL A 111 15.48 -15.32 -13.23
N LYS A 112 15.81 -15.73 -12.01
CA LYS A 112 15.32 -16.97 -11.42
C LYS A 112 14.05 -16.70 -10.64
N VAL A 113 12.92 -17.15 -11.18
CA VAL A 113 11.63 -17.07 -10.47
C VAL A 113 11.49 -18.32 -9.59
N SER A 114 11.52 -18.11 -8.27
CA SER A 114 11.26 -19.15 -7.28
C SER A 114 9.81 -19.06 -6.80
N ASP A 115 9.23 -20.19 -6.41
CA ASP A 115 7.84 -20.29 -5.96
C ASP A 115 7.70 -19.58 -4.60
N GLY A 116 7.17 -18.36 -4.62
CA GLY A 116 7.14 -17.45 -3.47
C GLY A 116 7.14 -15.95 -3.79
N GLY A 117 7.28 -15.54 -5.05
CA GLY A 117 7.18 -14.12 -5.45
C GLY A 117 8.38 -13.24 -5.08
N ASP A 118 9.34 -13.77 -4.31
CA ASP A 118 10.59 -13.10 -4.00
C ASP A 118 11.59 -13.20 -5.16
N ILE A 119 11.84 -12.08 -5.83
CA ILE A 119 12.87 -11.95 -6.88
C ILE A 119 14.22 -11.83 -6.19
N SER A 120 15.00 -12.91 -6.13
CA SER A 120 16.36 -12.89 -5.61
C SER A 120 17.39 -13.02 -6.72
N GLN A 121 18.27 -12.01 -6.77
CA GLN A 121 19.55 -11.94 -7.48
C GLN A 121 19.49 -11.62 -8.99
N LEU A 122 19.51 -10.33 -9.30
CA LEU A 122 19.87 -9.79 -10.60
C LEU A 122 21.41 -9.85 -10.74
N THR A 123 21.94 -10.88 -11.40
CA THR A 123 23.38 -10.94 -11.73
C THR A 123 23.57 -10.64 -13.20
N ALA A 124 24.34 -9.59 -13.51
CA ALA A 124 24.77 -9.30 -14.87
C ALA A 124 25.81 -10.34 -15.31
N ALA A 125 25.59 -10.99 -16.44
CA ALA A 125 26.56 -11.90 -17.02
C ALA A 125 27.71 -11.08 -17.65
N GLU A 126 28.90 -11.18 -17.06
CA GLU A 126 30.13 -10.59 -17.59
C GLU A 126 30.82 -11.60 -18.53
N PRO A 127 31.10 -11.27 -19.80
CA PRO A 127 31.91 -12.14 -20.64
C PRO A 127 33.40 -11.96 -20.33
N ALA A 128 34.02 -13.10 -20.04
CA ALA A 128 35.41 -13.30 -19.69
C ALA A 128 36.44 -12.75 -20.70
N ALA A 129 37.56 -12.27 -20.16
CA ALA A 129 38.77 -11.93 -20.89
C ALA A 129 39.56 -13.16 -21.37
N SER A 130 40.09 -13.15 -22.60
CA SER A 130 41.47 -13.60 -22.91
C SER A 130 41.85 -13.37 -24.39
N SER A 131 42.79 -12.44 -24.63
CA SER A 131 43.96 -12.62 -25.52
C SER A 131 44.87 -11.39 -25.41
N ALA A 132 46.15 -11.62 -25.13
CA ALA A 132 47.23 -10.62 -25.02
C ALA A 132 47.98 -10.45 -26.36
N PRO A 133 49.04 -9.62 -26.46
CA PRO A 133 49.21 -8.21 -26.11
C PRO A 133 49.62 -7.36 -27.33
N VAL A 134 49.23 -6.08 -27.41
CA VAL A 134 49.94 -5.09 -28.24
C VAL A 134 49.97 -3.73 -27.53
N GLN A 135 51.17 -3.15 -27.51
CA GLN A 135 51.53 -1.90 -26.84
C GLN A 135 51.44 -0.74 -27.86
N ALA A 136 50.67 0.32 -27.57
CA ALA A 136 51.02 1.73 -27.82
C ALA A 136 49.84 2.72 -27.63
N ALA A 137 50.16 3.80 -26.90
CA ALA A 137 49.64 5.18 -26.95
C ALA A 137 48.17 5.51 -26.55
N ALA A 138 48.05 6.40 -25.56
CA ALA A 138 46.82 7.11 -25.19
C ALA A 138 46.36 8.09 -26.29
N PRO A 139 45.04 8.36 -26.38
CA PRO A 139 44.60 9.73 -26.11
C PRO A 139 43.26 9.82 -25.34
N ALA A 140 43.04 11.02 -24.82
CA ALA A 140 41.87 11.48 -24.09
C ALA A 140 40.60 11.56 -24.95
N GLY A 141 39.42 11.46 -24.30
CA GLY A 141 38.23 12.17 -24.75
C GLY A 141 36.91 11.41 -24.67
N ALA A 142 35.92 12.12 -24.12
CA ALA A 142 34.47 11.95 -24.26
C ALA A 142 33.80 10.77 -23.50
N GLY A 143 33.69 10.91 -22.18
CA GLY A 143 32.52 10.35 -21.49
C GLY A 143 31.27 11.16 -21.87
N THR A 144 30.27 10.53 -22.46
CA THR A 144 28.97 11.15 -22.76
C THR A 144 28.15 11.23 -21.47
N PRO A 145 27.82 12.44 -20.97
CA PRO A 145 26.97 12.57 -19.80
C PRO A 145 25.52 12.26 -20.14
N VAL A 146 24.88 11.38 -19.36
CA VAL A 146 23.44 11.13 -19.40
C VAL A 146 22.74 12.17 -18.54
N THR A 147 21.92 13.01 -19.16
CA THR A 147 21.08 14.01 -18.49
C THR A 147 19.83 13.37 -17.89
N ALA A 148 19.60 13.52 -16.58
CA ALA A 148 18.35 13.12 -15.94
C ALA A 148 17.21 14.07 -16.34
N PRO A 149 16.03 13.56 -16.75
CA PRO A 149 14.89 14.42 -17.03
C PRO A 149 14.22 14.83 -15.71
N LEU A 150 14.59 16.04 -15.30
CA LEU A 150 13.78 17.04 -14.60
C LEU A 150 13.07 16.65 -13.29
N ALA A 151 13.49 17.31 -12.21
CA ALA A 151 12.74 17.51 -10.99
C ALA A 151 11.52 18.41 -11.23
N GLY A 152 10.39 18.01 -10.65
CA GLY A 152 9.16 18.76 -10.47
C GLY A 152 8.30 18.02 -9.47
#